data_AF-W2MFT0-F1
#
_entry.id   AF-W2MFT0-F1
#
_cell.length_a   1.000
_cell.length_b   1.000
_cell.length_c   1.000
_cell.angle_alpha   90.00
_cell.angle_beta   90.00
_cell.angle_gamma   90.00
#
_symmetry.space_group_name_H-M   'P 1'
#
loop_
_entity.id
_entity.type
_entity.pdbx_description
1 polymer ?
#
loop_
_entity_poly.entity_id
_entity_poly.type
_entity_poly.pdbx_seq_one_letter_code
_entity_poly.pdbx_strand_id
1 'polypeptide(L)' 'MCLTPDCHSLIADLLALEPADCVINFGTVSINVLELAESFTPNCTALGL' A
#
# COMPACT_ATOMS: atom_id res chain seq x y z
N MET A 1 3.05 10.33 3.01
CA MET A 1 3.18 8.98 3.59
C MET A 1 4.62 8.53 3.65
N CYS A 2 5.41 8.61 2.56
CA CYS A 2 6.81 8.17 2.53
C CYS A 2 7.72 8.69 3.66
N LEU A 3 7.51 9.93 4.13
CA LEU A 3 8.28 10.52 5.24
C LEU A 3 7.63 10.36 6.63
N THR A 4 6.57 9.57 6.72
CA THR A 4 5.80 9.36 7.95
C THR A 4 5.99 7.91 8.40
N PRO A 5 6.73 7.65 9.50
CA PRO A 5 7.02 6.30 9.97
C PRO A 5 5.76 5.45 10.17
N ASP A 6 4.70 6.02 10.74
CA ASP A 6 3.44 5.31 10.97
C ASP A 6 2.79 4.80 9.67
N CYS A 7 3.03 5.46 8.53
CA CYS A 7 2.56 4.97 7.23
C CYS A 7 3.33 3.73 6.78
N HIS A 8 4.64 3.65 7.06
CA HIS A 8 5.43 2.45 6.77
C HIS A 8 4.99 1.28 7.64
N SER A 9 4.73 1.53 8.93
CA SER A 9 4.16 0.53 9.83
C SER A 9 2.81 0.03 9.34
N LEU A 10 1.91 0.93 8.95
CA LEU A 10 0.61 0.56 8.40
C LEU A 10 0.72 -0.32 7.14
N ILE A 11 1.64 -0.02 6.22
CA ILE A 11 1.83 -0.82 5.01
C ILE A 11 2.41 -2.20 5.35
N ALA A 12 3.34 -2.28 6.30
CA ALA A 12 3.87 -3.56 6.77
C ALA A 12 2.77 -4.42 7.43
N ASP A 13 1.91 -3.82 8.26
CA ASP A 13 0.78 -4.48 8.88
C ASP A 13 -0.24 -4.97 7.82
N LEU A 14 -0.48 -4.19 6.76
CA LEU A 14 -1.33 -4.61 5.64
C LEU A 14 -0.75 -5.82 4.90
N LEU A 15 0.55 -5.85 4.60
CA LEU A 15 1.19 -7.00 3.96
C LEU A 15 1.13 -8.26 4.84
N ALA A 16 1.24 -8.09 6.17
CA ALA A 16 1.16 -9.20 7.12
C ALA A 16 -0.24 -9.85 7.20
N LEU A 17 -1.28 -9.17 6.71
CA LEU A 17 -2.63 -9.74 6.57
C LEU A 17 -2.81 -10.58 5.30
N GLU A 18 -1.77 -10.71 4.47
CA GLU A 18 -1.80 -11.48 3.21
C GLU A 18 -2.97 -11.09 2.29
N PRO A 19 -3.08 -9.81 1.87
CA PRO A 19 -4.18 -9.38 1.01
C PRO A 19 -4.14 -10.11 -0.32
N ALA A 20 -5.30 -10.55 -0.79
CA ALA A 20 -5.42 -11.19 -2.09
C ALA A 20 -5.11 -10.20 -3.22
N ASP A 21 -4.55 -10.70 -4.32
CA ASP A 21 -4.37 -9.96 -5.56
C ASP A 21 -5.71 -9.77 -6.28
N CYS A 22 -6.53 -8.86 -5.77
CA CYS A 22 -7.85 -8.57 -6.31
C CYS A 22 -8.25 -7.10 -6.11
N VAL A 23 -9.15 -6.64 -6.98
CA VAL A 23 -9.74 -5.31 -6.87
C VAL A 23 -10.91 -5.34 -5.89
N ILE A 24 -10.78 -4.62 -4.78
CA ILE A 24 -11.85 -4.37 -3.83
C ILE A 24 -12.61 -3.12 -4.28
N ASN A 25 -13.94 -3.20 -4.26
CA ASN A 25 -14.82 -2.09 -4.62
C ASN A 25 -15.53 -1.56 -3.37
N PHE A 26 -15.37 -0.28 -3.08
CA PHE A 26 -16.05 0.42 -2.00
C PHE A 26 -16.65 1.73 -2.50
N GLY A 27 -17.95 1.72 -2.76
CA GLY A 27 -18.64 2.83 -3.41
C GLY A 27 -18.10 3.05 -4.84
N THR A 28 -17.49 4.21 -5.08
CA THR A 28 -16.85 4.55 -6.37
C THR A 28 -15.35 4.28 -6.39
N VAL A 29 -14.78 3.75 -5.30
CA VAL A 29 -13.36 3.44 -5.21
C VAL A 29 -13.13 1.98 -5.59
N SER A 30 -12.21 1.77 -6.52
CA SER A 30 -11.70 0.46 -6.91
C SER A 30 -10.20 0.43 -6.62
N ILE A 31 -9.75 -0.49 -5.79
CA ILE A 31 -8.35 -0.56 -5.37
C ILE A 31 -7.89 -2.01 -5.21
N ASN A 32 -6.67 -2.30 -5.65
CA ASN A 32 -5.97 -3.53 -5.30
C ASN A 32 -5.06 -3.23 -4.10
N VAL A 33 -5.35 -3.84 -2.96
CA VAL A 33 -4.64 -3.56 -1.70
C VAL A 33 -3.25 -4.19 -1.70
N LEU A 34 -3.10 -5.37 -2.30
CA LEU A 34 -1.78 -5.99 -2.45
C LEU A 34 -0.88 -5.13 -3.31
N GLU A 35 -1.36 -4.72 -4.49
CA GLU A 35 -0.61 -3.84 -5.41
C GLU A 35 -0.25 -2.50 -4.75
N LEU A 36 -1.19 -1.89 -4.01
CA LEU A 36 -0.93 -0.67 -3.24
C LEU A 36 0.22 -0.86 -2.25
N ALA A 37 0.17 -1.95 -1.47
CA ALA A 37 1.12 -2.19 -0.40
C ALA A 37 2.52 -2.55 -0.94
N GLU A 38 2.59 -3.42 -1.94
CA GLU A 38 3.85 -3.82 -2.57
C GLU A 38 4.52 -2.68 -3.34
N SER A 39 3.73 -1.80 -3.97
CA SER A 39 4.26 -0.66 -4.71
C SER A 39 4.65 0.53 -3.83
N PHE A 40 4.27 0.55 -2.55
CA PHE A 40 4.52 1.68 -1.66
C PHE A 40 6.00 2.07 -1.57
N THR A 41 6.88 1.12 -1.20
CA THR A 41 8.32 1.39 -1.06
C THR A 41 8.98 1.76 -2.40
N PRO A 42 8.76 1.03 -3.51
CA PRO A 42 9.23 1.45 -4.84
C PRO A 42 8.79 2.87 -5.22
N ASN A 43 7.54 3.23 -4.94
CA ASN A 43 7.01 4.57 -5.26
C ASN A 43 7.68 5.66 -4.41
N CYS A 44 7.95 5.40 -3.13
CA CYS A 44 8.71 6.33 -2.29
C CYS A 44 10.14 6.52 -2.82
N THR A 45 10.84 5.43 -3.16
CA THR A 45 12.18 5.48 -3.77
C THR A 45 12.18 6.25 -5.09
N ALA A 46 11.16 6.07 -5.94
CA ALA A 46 11.03 6.77 -7.21
C ALA A 46 10.84 8.29 -7.06
N LEU A 47 10.33 8.73 -5.90
CA LEU A 47 10.24 10.15 -5.54
C LEU A 47 11.54 10.70 -4.94
N GLY A 48 12.58 9.86 -4.79
CA GLY A 48 13.84 10.23 -4.14
C GLY A 48 13.73 10.38 -2.62
N LEU A 49 12.75 9.69 -2.01
CA LEU A 49 12.47 9.71 -0.58
C LEU A 49 12.89 8.40 0.09
#